data_AF-A0A060YBD4-F1
#
_entry.id   AF-A0A060YBD4-F1
#
_cell.length_a   1.000
_cell.length_b   1.000
_cell.length_c   1.000
_cell.angle_alpha   90.00
_cell.angle_beta   90.00
_cell.angle_gamma   90.00
#
_symmetry.space_group_name_H-M   'P 1'
#
loop_
_entity.id
_entity.type
_entity.pdbx_description
1 polymer ?
#
loop_
_entity_poly.entity_id
_entity_poly.type
_entity_poly.pdbx_seq_one_letter_code
_entity_poly.pdbx_strand_id
1 'polypeptide(L)'
;MLWLKRDPFEGISEEYRKALGEEEHRLLTGFFNKSSADSILLEMHEFLILVLKGPRASDTYKPDWGLKDTLVAYMERKNLDIPPDVEEFFPEEIDLSQYVEAWKLAVALKRERSQR
;
A
#
# COMPACT_ATOMS: atom_id res chain seq x y z
N MET A 1 -12.08 -8.44 -13.23
CA MET A 1 -11.07 -8.38 -14.33
C MET A 1 -9.73 -8.04 -13.72
N LEU A 2 -8.68 -8.82 -14.02
CA LEU A 2 -7.27 -8.39 -14.11
C LEU A 2 -6.45 -9.60 -14.58
N TRP A 3 -6.74 -10.03 -15.80
CA TRP A 3 -5.85 -10.90 -16.59
C TRP A 3 -5.25 -10.04 -17.68
N LEU A 4 -4.20 -9.32 -17.34
CA LEU A 4 -3.22 -8.78 -18.28
C LEU A 4 -1.90 -8.75 -17.52
N LYS A 5 -0.85 -9.32 -18.12
CA LYS A 5 0.53 -9.33 -17.61
C LYS A 5 1.16 -7.93 -17.61
N ARG A 6 0.40 -6.89 -17.27
CA ARG A 6 0.83 -5.50 -17.25
C ARG A 6 0.87 -5.01 -15.81
N ASP A 7 1.96 -4.32 -15.47
CA ASP A 7 2.10 -3.63 -14.20
C ASP A 7 1.03 -2.52 -14.14
N PRO A 8 0.03 -2.59 -13.25
CA PRO A 8 -1.00 -1.55 -13.15
C PRO A 8 -0.42 -0.19 -12.76
N PHE A 9 0.80 -0.18 -12.24
CA PHE A 9 1.50 1.01 -11.76
C PHE A 9 2.43 1.60 -12.81
N GLU A 10 2.43 1.11 -14.05
CA GLU A 10 3.15 1.73 -15.16
C GLU A 10 2.84 3.24 -15.20
N GLY A 11 3.86 4.08 -14.99
CA GLY A 11 3.76 5.54 -14.86
C GLY A 11 3.93 6.11 -13.44
N ILE A 12 3.92 5.29 -12.38
CA ILE A 12 4.31 5.73 -11.03
C ILE A 12 5.85 5.84 -10.96
N SER A 13 6.34 6.92 -10.35
CA SER A 13 7.78 7.19 -10.15
C SER A 13 8.51 6.01 -9.50
N GLU A 14 9.75 5.76 -9.93
CA GLU A 14 10.65 4.76 -9.33
C GLU A 14 10.97 5.05 -7.86
N GLU A 15 10.79 6.30 -7.42
CA GLU A 15 10.95 6.69 -6.02
C GLU A 15 10.00 5.95 -5.07
N TYR A 16 8.85 5.45 -5.55
CA TYR A 16 7.86 4.69 -4.77
C TYR A 16 7.94 3.16 -4.97
N ARG A 17 9.02 2.70 -5.61
CA ARG A 17 9.23 1.29 -6.02
C ARG A 17 10.46 0.65 -5.35
N LYS A 18 10.94 1.22 -4.25
CA LYS A 18 12.03 0.66 -3.46
C LYS A 18 11.62 -0.73 -2.95
N ALA A 19 12.56 -1.67 -3.02
CA ALA A 19 12.34 -3.01 -2.51
C ALA A 19 12.08 -3.02 -0.99
N LEU A 20 11.26 -3.96 -0.55
CA LEU A 20 11.06 -4.27 0.86
C LEU A 20 12.28 -5.07 1.37
N GLY A 21 12.76 -4.74 2.56
CA GLY A 21 13.72 -5.58 3.28
C GLY A 21 13.05 -6.78 3.95
N GLU A 22 13.85 -7.64 4.58
CA GLU A 22 13.35 -8.84 5.25
C GLU A 22 12.38 -8.52 6.39
N GLU A 23 12.65 -7.44 7.14
CA GLU A 23 11.81 -7.03 8.26
C GLU A 23 10.49 -6.44 7.79
N GLU A 24 10.52 -5.57 6.79
CA GLU A 24 9.31 -5.00 6.18
C GLU A 24 8.41 -6.09 5.58
N HIS A 25 9.01 -7.08 4.92
CA HIS A 25 8.29 -8.28 4.47
C HIS A 25 7.60 -9.00 5.64
N ARG A 26 8.33 -9.27 6.73
CA ARG A 26 7.80 -9.97 7.91
C ARG A 26 6.63 -9.21 8.54
N LEU A 27 6.77 -7.91 8.72
CA LEU A 27 5.76 -7.03 9.31
C LEU A 27 4.48 -6.98 8.47
N LEU A 28 4.62 -6.70 7.16
CA LEU A 28 3.48 -6.63 6.24
C LEU A 28 2.78 -7.99 6.12
N THR A 29 3.52 -9.10 6.02
CA THR A 29 2.91 -10.44 6.01
C THR A 29 2.15 -10.71 7.30
N GLY A 30 2.69 -10.32 8.45
CA GLY A 30 2.02 -10.45 9.75
C GLY A 30 0.71 -9.67 9.83
N PHE A 31 0.72 -8.41 9.41
CA PHE A 31 -0.46 -7.54 9.35
C PHE A 31 -1.53 -8.12 8.43
N PHE A 32 -1.17 -8.35 7.16
CA PHE A 32 -2.14 -8.78 6.16
C PHE A 32 -2.73 -10.14 6.50
N ASN A 33 -2.02 -11.05 7.17
CA ASN A 33 -2.53 -12.39 7.54
C ASN A 33 -3.62 -12.38 8.60
N LYS A 34 -3.69 -11.34 9.43
CA LYS A 34 -4.64 -11.24 10.54
C LYS A 34 -5.87 -10.40 10.19
N SER A 35 -5.72 -9.39 9.33
CA SER A 35 -6.77 -8.41 9.06
C SER A 35 -7.71 -8.80 7.93
N SER A 36 -8.94 -8.27 7.99
CA SER A 36 -9.89 -8.27 6.87
C SER A 36 -9.48 -7.23 5.81
N ALA A 37 -8.24 -7.35 5.34
CA ALA A 37 -7.47 -6.37 4.56
C ALA A 37 -8.06 -5.96 3.20
N ASP A 38 -9.26 -6.41 2.86
CA ASP A 38 -9.90 -6.17 1.59
C ASP A 38 -10.26 -4.70 1.39
N SER A 39 -10.70 -4.01 2.46
CA SER A 39 -11.00 -2.57 2.41
C SER A 39 -9.74 -1.73 2.26
N ILE A 40 -8.72 -1.96 3.09
CA ILE A 40 -7.47 -1.18 3.04
C ILE A 40 -6.70 -1.39 1.73
N LEU A 41 -6.73 -2.61 1.17
CA LEU A 41 -6.05 -2.91 -0.09
C LEU A 41 -6.64 -2.11 -1.27
N LEU A 42 -7.94 -1.81 -1.23
CA LEU A 42 -8.60 -0.97 -2.23
C LEU A 42 -8.15 0.48 -2.09
N GLU A 43 -8.13 1.02 -0.88
CA GLU A 43 -7.65 2.39 -0.61
C GLU A 43 -6.18 2.55 -1.02
N MET A 44 -5.35 1.54 -0.73
CA MET A 44 -3.96 1.52 -1.20
C MET A 44 -3.85 1.54 -2.72
N HIS A 45 -4.69 0.76 -3.42
CA HIS A 45 -4.69 0.74 -4.88
C HIS A 45 -5.11 2.11 -5.45
N GLU A 46 -6.17 2.68 -4.90
CA GLU A 46 -6.69 3.98 -5.33
C GLU A 46 -5.64 5.08 -5.15
N PHE A 47 -4.98 5.13 -3.99
CA PHE A 47 -3.93 6.12 -3.74
C PHE A 47 -2.79 6.03 -4.75
N LEU A 48 -2.29 4.81 -5.03
CA LEU A 48 -1.24 4.60 -6.03
C LEU A 48 -1.65 5.13 -7.42
N ILE A 49 -2.89 4.87 -7.85
CA ILE A 49 -3.35 5.22 -9.19
C ILE A 49 -3.80 6.68 -9.32
N LEU A 50 -4.49 7.23 -8.33
CA LEU A 50 -5.07 8.57 -8.41
C LEU A 50 -4.12 9.65 -7.89
N VAL A 51 -3.21 9.30 -6.98
CA VAL A 51 -2.33 10.25 -6.31
C VAL A 51 -0.90 10.11 -6.83
N LEU A 52 -0.28 8.93 -6.67
CA LEU A 52 1.15 8.77 -6.97
C LEU A 52 1.49 8.63 -8.46
N LYS A 53 0.49 8.36 -9.30
CA LYS A 53 0.64 8.40 -10.77
C LYS A 53 0.66 9.82 -11.34
N GLY A 54 0.27 10.82 -10.56
CA GLY A 54 0.25 12.21 -10.98
C GLY A 54 1.65 12.74 -11.30
N PRO A 55 1.80 13.67 -12.27
CA PRO A 55 3.07 14.31 -12.52
C PRO A 55 3.53 15.06 -11.27
N ARG A 56 4.81 14.90 -10.91
CA ARG A 56 5.41 15.51 -9.70
C ARG A 56 4.72 15.12 -8.38
N ALA A 57 4.19 13.90 -8.27
CA ALA A 57 3.63 13.41 -7.02
C ALA A 57 4.60 13.58 -5.83
N SER A 58 5.91 13.43 -6.05
CA SER A 58 6.94 13.59 -5.01
C SER A 58 7.19 15.03 -4.55
N ASP A 59 6.63 16.04 -5.23
CA ASP A 59 6.60 17.40 -4.69
C ASP A 59 5.68 17.48 -3.45
N THR A 60 4.58 16.73 -3.46
CA THR A 60 3.54 16.72 -2.42
C THR A 60 3.69 15.56 -1.43
N TYR A 61 4.05 14.37 -1.92
CA TYR A 61 4.14 13.14 -1.12
C TYR A 61 5.59 12.70 -1.08
N LYS A 62 6.30 12.95 0.02
CA LYS A 62 7.73 12.63 0.05
C LYS A 62 7.94 11.12 0.21
N PRO A 63 8.81 10.49 -0.60
CA PRO A 63 9.02 9.04 -0.53
C PRO A 63 9.53 8.53 0.82
N ASP A 64 10.14 9.38 1.66
CA ASP A 64 10.63 9.07 3.01
C ASP A 64 9.57 9.27 4.10
N TRP A 65 8.32 9.58 3.74
CA TRP A 65 7.21 9.61 4.70
C TRP A 65 6.71 8.22 5.02
N GLY A 66 6.23 8.03 6.25
CA GLY A 66 5.56 6.81 6.68
C GLY A 66 4.31 6.54 5.85
N LEU A 67 4.19 5.30 5.37
CA LEU A 67 3.06 4.82 4.60
C LEU A 67 1.77 4.83 5.43
N LYS A 68 1.84 4.39 6.70
CA LYS A 68 0.70 4.34 7.63
C LYS A 68 0.03 5.71 7.76
N ASP A 69 0.80 6.70 8.22
CA ASP A 69 0.29 8.05 8.50
C ASP A 69 -0.26 8.70 7.24
N THR A 70 0.42 8.51 6.10
CA THR A 70 -0.04 9.05 4.82
C THR A 70 -1.36 8.43 4.40
N LEU A 71 -1.52 7.11 4.54
CA LEU A 71 -2.71 6.39 4.13
C LEU A 71 -3.90 6.72 5.05
N VAL A 72 -3.67 6.80 6.37
CA VAL A 72 -4.69 7.25 7.34
C VAL A 72 -5.15 8.66 7.01
N ALA A 73 -4.23 9.61 6.85
CA ALA A 73 -4.57 10.99 6.49
C ALA A 73 -5.32 11.09 5.14
N TYR A 74 -5.03 10.19 4.19
CA TYR A 74 -5.75 10.12 2.93
C TYR A 74 -7.20 9.64 3.12
N MET A 75 -7.41 8.60 3.93
CA MET A 75 -8.74 8.08 4.24
C MET A 75 -9.57 9.09 5.05
N GLU A 76 -8.96 9.79 6.01
CA GLU A 76 -9.60 10.87 6.76
C GLU A 76 -10.08 12.00 5.84
N ARG A 77 -9.25 12.42 4.86
CA ARG A 77 -9.64 13.42 3.85
C ARG A 77 -10.82 12.98 2.99
N LYS A 78 -11.04 11.67 2.84
CA LYS A 78 -12.20 11.08 2.16
C LYS A 78 -13.41 10.90 3.08
N ASN A 79 -13.33 11.28 4.36
CA ASN A 79 -14.32 11.00 5.40
C ASN A 79 -14.64 9.49 5.52
N LEU A 80 -13.62 8.63 5.40
CA LEU A 80 -13.76 7.20 5.62
C LEU A 80 -13.37 6.84 7.06
N ASP A 81 -14.08 5.89 7.65
CA ASP A 81 -13.68 5.29 8.92
C ASP A 81 -12.39 4.50 8.72
N ILE A 82 -11.43 4.69 9.64
CA ILE A 82 -10.17 3.94 9.62
C ILE A 82 -10.42 2.58 10.27
N PRO A 83 -10.07 1.47 9.60
CA PRO A 83 -10.19 0.15 10.21
C PRO A 83 -9.31 0.06 11.47
N PRO A 84 -9.82 -0.43 12.61
CA PRO A 84 -9.03 -0.53 13.85
C PRO A 84 -7.73 -1.33 13.67
N ASP A 85 -7.76 -2.36 12.83
CA ASP A 85 -6.57 -3.14 12.50
C ASP A 85 -5.46 -2.28 11.89
N VAL A 86 -5.82 -1.28 11.07
CA VAL A 86 -4.85 -0.37 10.43
C VAL A 86 -4.23 0.55 11.46
N GLU A 87 -5.03 1.09 12.38
CA GLU A 87 -4.53 1.95 13.46
C GLU A 87 -3.60 1.17 14.41
N GLU A 88 -4.00 -0.04 14.82
CA GLU A 88 -3.31 -0.82 15.84
C GLU A 88 -2.13 -1.64 15.30
N PHE A 89 -2.23 -2.19 14.09
CA PHE A 89 -1.31 -3.22 13.60
C PHE A 89 -0.62 -2.92 12.28
N PHE A 90 -0.99 -1.84 11.56
CA PHE A 90 -0.24 -1.47 10.36
C PHE A 90 1.16 -0.99 10.78
N PRO A 91 2.23 -1.52 10.16
CA PRO A 91 3.62 -1.20 10.54
C PRO A 91 3.98 0.26 10.28
N GLU A 92 4.75 0.84 11.19
CA GLU A 92 5.21 2.25 11.11
C GLU A 92 6.52 2.37 10.32
N GLU A 93 7.23 1.26 10.14
CA GLU A 93 8.54 1.16 9.50
C GLU A 93 8.50 1.20 7.97
N ILE A 94 7.31 1.23 7.37
CA ILE A 94 7.15 1.18 5.92
C ILE A 94 7.06 2.60 5.38
N ASP A 95 7.97 2.96 4.49
CA ASP A 95 7.98 4.25 3.82
C ASP A 95 7.10 4.24 2.56
N LEU A 96 6.65 5.41 2.12
CA LEU A 96 6.01 5.59 0.81
C LEU A 96 6.91 5.12 -0.33
N SER A 97 8.24 5.19 -0.16
CA SER A 97 9.19 4.69 -1.14
C SER A 97 9.03 3.20 -1.45
N GLN A 98 8.43 2.43 -0.54
CA GLN A 98 8.21 0.98 -0.67
C GLN A 98 6.77 0.62 -1.05
N TYR A 99 5.90 1.62 -1.28
CA TYR A 99 4.46 1.44 -1.36
C TYR A 99 4.02 0.51 -2.50
N VAL A 100 4.62 0.61 -3.69
CA VAL A 100 4.26 -0.27 -4.82
C VAL A 100 4.55 -1.73 -4.46
N GLU A 101 5.69 -2.02 -3.84
CA GLU A 101 6.07 -3.38 -3.46
C GLU A 101 5.24 -3.90 -2.27
N ALA A 102 4.91 -3.04 -1.30
CA ALA A 102 3.99 -3.37 -0.20
C ALA A 102 2.60 -3.78 -0.71
N TRP A 103 2.06 -3.06 -1.70
CA TRP A 103 0.78 -3.42 -2.31
C TRP A 103 0.84 -4.74 -3.09
N LYS A 104 1.92 -4.97 -3.86
CA LYS A 104 2.11 -6.23 -4.60
C LYS A 104 2.18 -7.43 -3.64
N LEU A 105 2.89 -7.29 -2.52
CA LEU A 105 2.94 -8.31 -1.47
C LEU A 105 1.54 -8.59 -0.90
N ALA A 106 0.78 -7.54 -0.57
CA ALA A 106 -0.58 -7.68 -0.05
C ALA A 106 -1.51 -8.45 -1.02
N VAL A 107 -1.45 -8.12 -2.31
CA VAL A 107 -2.22 -8.83 -3.35
C VAL A 107 -1.78 -10.29 -3.48
N ALA A 108 -0.48 -10.58 -3.40
CA ALA A 108 0.02 -11.95 -3.45
C ALA A 108 -0.52 -12.77 -2.27
N LEU A 109 -0.42 -12.25 -1.05
CA LEU A 109 -0.95 -12.90 0.16
C LEU A 109 -2.45 -13.14 0.10
N LYS A 110 -3.22 -12.17 -0.42
CA LYS A 110 -4.67 -12.33 -0.63
C LYS A 110 -4.97 -13.47 -1.61
N ARG A 111 -4.24 -13.54 -2.74
CA ARG A 111 -4.40 -14.60 -3.74
C ARG A 111 -4.10 -15.98 -3.17
N GLU A 112 -3.02 -16.12 -2.40
CA GLU A 112 -2.66 -17.38 -1.74
C GLU A 112 -3.77 -17.88 -0.81
N ARG A 113 -4.46 -16.98 -0.10
CA ARG A 113 -5.59 -17.36 0.76
C ARG A 113 -6.83 -17.73 -0.02
N SER A 114 -7.13 -17.04 -1.12
CA SER A 114 -8.30 -17.37 -1.97
C SER A 114 -8.13 -18.68 -2.75
N GLN A 115 -6.91 -19.21 -2.84
CA GLN A 115 -6.60 -20.48 -3.52
C GLN A 115 -6.48 -21.67 -2.55
N ARG A 116 -6.53 -21.43 -1.23
CA ARG A 116 -6.56 -22.46 -0.18
C ARG A 116 -8.00 -22.78 0.20
#